data_AF-A0A4Q5SZ65-F1
#
_entry.id   AF-A0A4Q5SZ65-F1
#
_cell.length_a   1.000
_cell.length_b   1.000
_cell.length_c   1.000
_cell.angle_alpha   90.00
_cell.angle_beta   90.00
_cell.angle_gamma   90.00
#
_symmetry.space_group_name_H-M   'P 1'
#
loop_
_entity.id
_entity.type
_entity.pdbx_description
1 polymer ?
#
loop_
_entity_poly.entity_id
_entity_poly.type
_entity_poly.pdbx_seq_one_letter_code
_entity_poly.pdbx_strand_id
1 'polypeptide(L)'
;MHKRILGLDLGSNSIGWALVEKDTDQPIGHLVAAGSRILPMSQDILGEFEKGNKVSQTAERTRLRSIRRLRERELLRRERMHRVLHILNFLPEHYARQIDFDKHPGQFLPETEPKLAWRFNETSKRNEFLFIGSFEAMLRDFAQHQPELVANGKKIPLDWTIYYLRKKALTEKIEKEELAWLLLHFNQKRGYNQTRGDEEEEDENKRVEYHALRVMGVETTNEKRGSDTWYNVHLENGWIYRRTSRLPLNWTGQTKDFIVTTELNPDGSVKKGKDGSDKRSLRVPEENEKKTENDIQRSGKTVGAYIYDALLAKCRSACKAGKGDPAVERSYRDSLHYRQAVWHDGDLPGQGSGKRSCYGSAARDVLKRKK
;
A
#
# COMPACT_ATOMS: atom_id res chain seq x y z
N MET A 1 20.53 -59.04 -29.77
CA MET A 1 20.32 -57.72 -30.43
C MET A 1 20.67 -56.67 -29.39
N HIS A 2 21.77 -55.92 -29.57
CA HIS A 2 22.27 -55.03 -28.52
C HIS A 2 21.29 -53.87 -28.29
N LYS A 3 20.80 -53.73 -27.05
CA LYS A 3 19.94 -52.62 -26.63
C LYS A 3 20.79 -51.57 -25.95
N ARG A 4 20.66 -50.32 -26.38
CA ARG A 4 21.31 -49.17 -25.74
C ARG A 4 20.32 -48.43 -24.85
N ILE A 5 20.70 -48.22 -23.60
CA ILE A 5 19.91 -47.57 -22.56
C ILE A 5 20.63 -46.29 -22.16
N LEU A 6 19.95 -45.15 -22.25
CA LEU A 6 20.43 -43.87 -21.76
C LEU A 6 19.79 -43.60 -20.39
N GLY A 7 20.61 -43.63 -19.34
CA GLY A 7 20.23 -43.14 -18.03
C GLY A 7 20.46 -41.63 -17.94
N LEU A 8 19.48 -40.90 -17.43
CA LEU A 8 19.55 -39.47 -17.18
C LEU A 8 19.26 -39.20 -15.70
N ASP A 9 20.15 -38.45 -15.06
CA ASP A 9 19.97 -37.89 -13.72
C ASP A 9 19.83 -36.37 -13.83
N LEU A 10 18.64 -35.86 -13.53
CA LEU A 10 18.28 -34.45 -13.73
C LEU A 10 18.30 -33.73 -12.38
N GLY A 11 19.41 -33.06 -12.09
CA GLY A 11 19.57 -32.14 -10.97
C GLY A 11 19.11 -30.72 -11.31
N SER A 12 19.04 -29.86 -10.29
CA SER A 12 18.70 -28.43 -10.45
C SER A 12 19.75 -27.65 -11.26
N ASN A 13 21.01 -28.09 -11.24
CA ASN A 13 22.13 -27.44 -11.91
C ASN A 13 23.03 -28.38 -12.73
N SER A 14 22.63 -29.64 -12.88
CA SER A 14 23.44 -30.63 -13.59
C SER A 14 22.56 -31.68 -14.24
N ILE A 15 23.03 -32.19 -15.37
CA ILE A 15 22.44 -33.33 -16.05
C ILE A 15 23.51 -34.41 -16.13
N GLY A 16 23.42 -35.40 -15.25
CA GLY A 16 24.23 -36.62 -15.34
C GLY A 16 23.66 -37.52 -16.44
N TRP A 17 24.51 -38.10 -17.26
CA TRP A 17 24.08 -39.07 -18.26
C TRP A 17 25.04 -40.25 -18.36
N ALA A 18 24.48 -41.43 -18.61
CA ALA A 18 25.24 -42.65 -18.84
C ALA A 18 24.57 -43.49 -19.93
N LEU A 19 25.36 -43.97 -20.87
CA LEU A 19 24.92 -44.85 -21.95
C LEU A 19 25.43 -46.26 -21.68
N VAL A 20 24.50 -47.20 -21.49
CA VAL A 20 24.80 -48.62 -21.23
C VAL A 20 24.29 -49.46 -22.38
N GLU A 21 25.11 -50.37 -22.88
CA GLU A 21 24.73 -51.36 -23.88
C GLU A 21 24.52 -52.71 -23.19
N LYS A 22 23.36 -53.32 -23.39
CA LYS A 22 22.98 -54.59 -22.78
C LYS A 22 22.59 -55.59 -23.86
N ASP A 23 23.16 -56.79 -23.79
CA ASP A 23 22.72 -57.90 -24.62
C ASP A 23 21.55 -58.65 -23.95
N THR A 24 20.70 -59.25 -24.76
CA THR A 24 19.43 -59.85 -24.32
C THR A 24 19.62 -61.02 -23.35
N ASP A 25 20.75 -61.72 -23.43
CA ASP A 25 21.00 -62.97 -22.71
C ASP A 25 22.01 -62.83 -21.55
N GLN A 26 22.61 -61.64 -21.36
CA GLN A 26 23.56 -61.39 -20.27
C GLN A 26 22.97 -60.43 -19.22
N PRO A 27 23.08 -60.76 -17.93
CA PRO A 27 22.56 -59.90 -16.86
C PRO A 27 23.37 -58.60 -16.69
N ILE A 28 24.64 -58.60 -17.10
CA ILE A 28 25.60 -57.50 -16.91
C ILE A 28 25.72 -56.70 -18.23
N GLY A 29 25.43 -55.40 -18.18
CA GLY A 29 25.59 -54.49 -19.32
C GLY A 29 26.97 -53.82 -19.35
N HIS A 30 27.41 -53.38 -20.53
CA HIS A 30 28.66 -52.65 -20.74
C HIS A 30 28.43 -51.13 -20.75
N LEU A 31 29.22 -50.38 -19.99
CA LEU A 31 29.17 -48.91 -20.00
C LEU A 31 29.88 -48.37 -21.25
N VAL A 32 29.12 -47.73 -22.14
CA VAL A 32 29.65 -47.14 -23.38
C VAL A 32 30.27 -45.76 -23.11
N ALA A 33 29.55 -44.92 -22.37
CA ALA A 33 29.99 -43.58 -22.02
C ALA A 33 29.22 -43.05 -20.82
N ALA A 34 29.83 -42.12 -20.09
CA ALA A 34 29.16 -41.34 -19.07
C ALA A 34 29.69 -39.91 -19.06
N GLY A 35 28.89 -38.97 -18.57
CA GLY A 35 29.28 -37.59 -18.42
C GLY A 35 28.34 -36.81 -17.53
N SER A 36 28.73 -35.58 -17.21
CA SER A 36 27.88 -34.63 -16.49
C SER A 36 27.91 -33.29 -17.22
N ARG A 37 26.73 -32.78 -17.55
CA ARG A 37 26.56 -31.43 -18.08
C ARG A 37 26.22 -30.51 -16.92
N ILE A 38 27.18 -29.68 -16.53
CA ILE A 38 26.94 -28.61 -15.54
C ILE A 38 26.28 -27.44 -16.25
N LEU A 39 25.16 -26.96 -15.70
CA LEU A 39 24.56 -25.71 -16.11
C LEU A 39 25.23 -24.60 -15.29
N PRO A 40 25.76 -23.54 -15.92
CA PRO A 40 26.38 -22.47 -15.15
C PRO A 40 25.29 -21.63 -14.48
N MET A 41 25.28 -21.60 -13.15
CA MET A 41 24.51 -20.66 -12.32
C MET A 41 25.47 -19.83 -11.47
N SER A 42 25.10 -18.58 -11.16
CA SER A 42 25.90 -17.78 -10.23
C SER A 42 25.77 -18.33 -8.80
N GLN A 43 26.81 -18.11 -7.98
CA GLN A 43 26.82 -18.54 -6.57
C GLN A 43 25.66 -17.93 -5.77
N ASP A 44 25.23 -16.71 -6.12
CA ASP A 44 24.09 -16.05 -5.47
C ASP A 44 22.77 -16.81 -5.69
N ILE A 45 22.55 -17.33 -6.90
CA ILE A 45 21.34 -18.08 -7.26
C ILE A 45 21.33 -19.45 -6.60
N LEU A 46 22.49 -20.10 -6.50
CA LEU A 46 22.65 -21.36 -5.77
C LEU A 46 22.36 -21.17 -4.27
N GLY A 47 22.89 -20.10 -3.67
CA GLY A 47 22.64 -19.77 -2.26
C GLY A 47 21.19 -19.39 -1.96
N GLU A 48 20.47 -18.73 -2.88
CA GLU A 48 19.03 -18.47 -2.73
C GLU A 48 18.19 -19.75 -2.87
N PHE A 49 18.56 -20.64 -3.80
CA PHE A 49 17.89 -21.92 -4.00
C PHE A 49 18.04 -22.84 -2.77
N GLU A 50 19.24 -22.94 -2.20
CA GLU A 50 19.51 -23.71 -0.96
C GLU A 50 18.75 -23.16 0.25
N LYS A 51 18.50 -21.85 0.30
CA LYS A 51 17.66 -21.20 1.33
C LYS A 51 16.16 -21.42 1.12
N GLY A 52 15.75 -22.09 0.04
CA GLY A 52 14.35 -22.34 -0.28
C GLY A 52 13.63 -21.18 -0.98
N ASN A 53 14.34 -20.12 -1.38
CA ASN A 53 13.77 -18.98 -2.08
C ASN A 53 13.56 -19.31 -3.56
N LYS A 54 12.30 -19.44 -3.99
CA LYS A 54 11.91 -19.74 -5.38
C LYS A 54 11.85 -18.51 -6.29
N VAL A 55 12.73 -17.53 -6.10
CA VAL A 55 12.70 -16.31 -6.92
C VAL A 55 13.31 -16.62 -8.28
N SER A 56 12.51 -16.54 -9.34
CA SER A 56 13.03 -16.76 -10.70
C SER A 56 13.96 -15.62 -11.10
N GLN A 57 15.02 -15.92 -11.88
CA GLN A 57 15.91 -14.90 -12.45
C GLN A 57 15.17 -13.83 -13.28
N THR A 58 14.01 -14.19 -13.83
CA THR A 58 13.16 -13.27 -14.62
C THR A 58 12.20 -12.43 -13.78
N ALA A 59 12.12 -12.67 -12.47
CA ALA A 59 11.25 -11.95 -11.56
C ALA A 59 11.61 -10.45 -11.55
N GLU A 60 12.90 -10.14 -11.45
CA GLU A 60 13.36 -8.74 -11.40
C GLU A 60 13.12 -8.01 -12.72
N ARG A 61 13.42 -8.68 -13.85
CA ARG A 61 13.10 -8.15 -15.19
C ARG A 61 11.60 -7.85 -15.32
N THR A 62 10.77 -8.75 -14.81
CA THR A 62 9.31 -8.61 -14.83
C THR A 62 8.85 -7.47 -13.92
N ARG A 63 9.40 -7.35 -12.72
CA ARG A 63 9.15 -6.26 -11.77
C ARG A 63 9.43 -4.90 -12.41
N LEU A 64 10.63 -4.72 -12.96
CA LEU A 64 11.03 -3.48 -13.63
C LEU A 64 10.15 -3.15 -14.85
N ARG A 65 9.76 -4.16 -15.63
CA ARG A 65 8.82 -4.00 -16.75
C ARG A 65 7.45 -3.52 -16.26
N SER A 66 6.94 -4.08 -15.17
CA SER A 66 5.66 -3.68 -14.58
C SER A 66 5.71 -2.23 -14.10
N ILE A 67 6.78 -1.80 -13.43
CA ILE A 67 6.97 -0.41 -12.99
C ILE A 67 6.93 0.57 -14.17
N ARG A 68 7.65 0.27 -15.26
CA ARG A 68 7.62 1.11 -16.48
C ARG A 68 6.23 1.24 -17.07
N ARG A 69 5.48 0.13 -17.15
CA ARG A 69 4.09 0.14 -17.63
C ARG A 69 3.18 0.97 -16.74
N LEU A 70 3.35 0.90 -15.42
CA LEU A 70 2.56 1.69 -14.48
C LEU A 70 2.80 3.19 -14.65
N ARG A 71 4.07 3.58 -14.77
CA ARG A 71 4.47 4.97 -15.03
C ARG A 71 3.88 5.47 -16.35
N GLU A 72 4.05 4.72 -17.43
CA GLU A 72 3.51 5.09 -18.74
C GLU A 72 1.99 5.28 -18.70
N ARG A 73 1.28 4.36 -18.04
CA ARG A 73 -0.17 4.48 -17.87
C ARG A 73 -0.58 5.68 -17.02
N GLU A 74 0.22 6.08 -16.04
CA GLU A 74 -0.02 7.29 -15.25
C GLU A 74 0.12 8.54 -16.10
N LEU A 75 1.19 8.64 -16.90
CA LEU A 75 1.40 9.74 -17.84
C LEU A 75 0.24 9.86 -18.83
N LEU A 76 -0.12 8.75 -19.50
CA LEU A 76 -1.24 8.73 -20.46
C LEU A 76 -2.58 9.14 -19.83
N ARG A 77 -2.86 8.74 -18.59
CA ARG A 77 -4.09 9.14 -17.89
C ARG A 77 -4.10 10.63 -17.55
N ARG A 78 -2.96 11.18 -17.15
CA ARG A 78 -2.80 12.61 -16.86
C ARG A 78 -2.93 13.43 -18.15
N GLU A 79 -2.28 13.02 -19.23
CA GLU A 79 -2.35 13.67 -20.54
C GLU A 79 -3.79 13.72 -21.08
N ARG A 80 -4.54 12.61 -20.97
CA ARG A 80 -5.97 12.59 -21.31
C ARG A 80 -6.77 13.59 -20.47
N MET A 81 -6.49 13.67 -19.18
CA MET A 81 -7.15 14.63 -18.29
C MET A 81 -6.83 16.08 -18.67
N HIS A 82 -5.56 16.39 -18.99
CA HIS A 82 -5.15 17.71 -19.47
C HIS A 82 -5.92 18.13 -20.72
N ARG A 83 -6.05 17.22 -21.71
CA ARG A 83 -6.79 17.49 -22.94
C ARG A 83 -8.25 17.86 -22.68
N VAL A 84 -8.92 17.11 -21.81
CA VAL A 84 -10.33 17.38 -21.45
C VAL A 84 -10.46 18.72 -20.72
N LEU A 85 -9.63 18.96 -19.70
CA LEU A 85 -9.66 20.20 -18.93
C LEU A 85 -9.29 21.44 -19.76
N HIS A 86 -8.46 21.27 -20.79
CA HIS A 86 -8.12 22.31 -21.75
C HIS A 86 -9.32 22.67 -22.63
N ILE A 87 -10.00 21.68 -23.21
CA ILE A 87 -11.22 21.90 -24.02
C ILE A 87 -12.30 22.64 -23.19
N LEU A 88 -12.41 22.31 -21.90
CA LEU A 88 -13.35 22.95 -20.99
C LEU A 88 -12.91 24.36 -20.51
N ASN A 89 -11.69 24.81 -20.81
CA ASN A 89 -11.09 26.05 -20.29
C ASN A 89 -11.07 26.12 -18.75
N PHE A 90 -10.79 24.98 -18.11
CA PHE A 90 -10.74 24.85 -16.64
C PHE A 90 -9.32 24.92 -16.09
N LEU A 91 -8.29 24.80 -16.95
CA LEU A 91 -6.90 24.92 -16.53
C LEU A 91 -6.52 26.40 -16.29
N PRO A 92 -5.84 26.71 -15.19
CA PRO A 92 -5.24 28.02 -14.99
C PRO A 92 -4.22 28.34 -16.09
N GLU A 93 -4.13 29.60 -16.49
CA GLU A 93 -3.29 30.03 -17.62
C GLU A 93 -1.80 29.65 -17.46
N HIS A 94 -1.23 29.88 -16.26
CA HIS A 94 0.17 29.55 -15.97
C HIS A 94 0.48 28.04 -16.12
N TYR A 95 -0.52 27.19 -15.89
CA TYR A 95 -0.40 25.74 -15.96
C TYR A 95 -0.59 25.26 -17.41
N ALA A 96 -1.61 25.78 -18.09
CA ALA A 96 -1.90 25.47 -19.48
C ALA A 96 -0.73 25.83 -20.41
N ARG A 97 -0.03 26.95 -20.16
CA ARG A 97 1.15 27.38 -20.92
C ARG A 97 2.33 26.38 -20.87
N GLN A 98 2.36 25.47 -19.91
CA GLN A 98 3.42 24.48 -19.76
C GLN A 98 3.06 23.11 -20.35
N ILE A 99 1.92 23.02 -21.03
CA ILE A 99 1.43 21.79 -21.66
C ILE A 99 1.44 22.01 -23.18
N ASP A 100 2.01 21.06 -23.91
CA ASP A 100 1.94 20.99 -25.36
C ASP A 100 0.53 20.52 -25.75
N PHE A 101 -0.22 21.36 -26.47
CA PHE A 101 -1.52 21.01 -27.04
C PHE A 101 -1.47 20.84 -28.56
N ASP A 102 -0.32 21.10 -29.19
CA ASP A 102 -0.15 21.12 -30.64
C ASP A 102 0.51 19.83 -31.15
N LYS A 103 1.75 19.56 -30.74
CA LYS A 103 2.55 18.43 -31.26
C LYS A 103 2.33 17.16 -30.44
N HIS A 104 2.26 17.29 -29.11
CA HIS A 104 2.06 16.18 -28.19
C HIS A 104 0.94 16.49 -27.19
N PRO A 105 -0.35 16.43 -27.62
CA PRO A 105 -1.46 16.95 -26.84
C PRO A 105 -1.56 16.37 -25.42
N GLY A 106 -1.46 17.25 -24.42
CA GLY A 106 -1.58 16.92 -23.00
C GLY A 106 -0.25 16.62 -22.30
N GLN A 107 0.87 16.54 -23.02
CA GLN A 107 2.20 16.34 -22.44
C GLN A 107 2.77 17.65 -21.90
N PHE A 108 3.52 17.58 -20.80
CA PHE A 108 4.27 18.74 -20.34
C PHE A 108 5.42 19.07 -21.31
N LEU A 109 5.77 20.35 -21.39
CA LEU A 109 6.97 20.77 -22.11
C LEU A 109 8.23 20.15 -21.49
N PRO A 110 9.31 19.94 -22.27
CA PRO A 110 10.55 19.36 -21.77
C PRO A 110 11.07 20.09 -20.53
N GLU A 111 11.50 19.32 -19.53
CA GLU A 111 12.04 19.83 -18.26
C GLU A 111 11.04 20.67 -17.42
N THR A 112 9.73 20.53 -17.68
CA THR A 112 8.67 21.16 -16.87
C THR A 112 7.78 20.13 -16.16
N GLU A 113 7.34 20.46 -14.94
CA GLU A 113 6.29 19.73 -14.21
C GLU A 113 5.64 20.66 -13.18
N PRO A 114 4.81 21.62 -13.62
CA PRO A 114 4.22 22.60 -12.72
C PRO A 114 3.21 21.95 -11.78
N LYS A 115 3.05 22.55 -10.61
CA LYS A 115 1.93 22.24 -9.72
C LYS A 115 0.81 23.22 -10.00
N LEU A 116 -0.38 22.71 -10.35
CA LEU A 116 -1.53 23.55 -10.70
C LEU A 116 -1.86 24.59 -9.62
N ALA A 117 -1.74 24.24 -8.34
CA ALA A 117 -2.06 25.15 -7.24
C ALA A 117 -1.06 26.28 -7.01
N TRP A 118 0.10 26.26 -7.68
CA TRP A 118 1.23 27.15 -7.41
C TRP A 118 1.69 27.84 -8.70
N ARG A 119 1.53 29.16 -8.78
CA ARG A 119 2.05 29.98 -9.87
C ARG A 119 3.33 30.71 -9.44
N PHE A 120 4.30 30.81 -10.33
CA PHE A 120 5.44 31.69 -10.11
C PHE A 120 5.04 33.14 -10.44
N ASN A 121 5.27 34.06 -9.51
CA ASN A 121 5.06 35.49 -9.72
C ASN A 121 6.42 36.17 -9.95
N GLU A 122 6.58 36.77 -11.13
CA GLU A 122 7.82 37.41 -11.57
C GLU A 122 8.16 38.68 -10.76
N THR A 123 7.15 39.42 -10.31
CA THR A 123 7.32 40.64 -9.52
C THR A 123 7.81 40.32 -8.10
N SER A 124 7.16 39.35 -7.44
CA SER A 124 7.52 38.95 -6.08
C SER A 124 8.67 37.94 -6.02
N LYS A 125 9.07 37.38 -7.17
CA LYS A 125 10.05 36.29 -7.33
C LYS A 125 9.74 35.08 -6.43
N ARG A 126 8.47 34.81 -6.21
CA ARG A 126 7.99 33.75 -5.30
C ARG A 126 6.85 32.96 -5.93
N ASN A 127 6.69 31.72 -5.45
CA ASN A 127 5.52 30.91 -5.79
C ASN A 127 4.34 31.34 -4.93
N GLU A 128 3.25 31.68 -5.59
CA GLU A 128 1.99 32.09 -5.00
C GLU A 128 0.96 30.98 -5.16
N PHE A 129 0.24 30.71 -4.08
CA PHE A 129 -0.85 29.76 -4.08
C PHE A 129 -2.08 30.39 -4.74
N LEU A 130 -2.73 29.65 -5.63
CA LEU A 130 -3.89 30.18 -6.37
C LEU A 130 -5.15 30.29 -5.50
N PHE A 131 -5.40 29.28 -4.67
CA PHE A 131 -6.69 29.08 -4.02
C PHE A 131 -6.76 29.69 -2.62
N ILE A 132 -6.20 30.91 -2.45
CA ILE A 132 -6.13 31.59 -1.15
C ILE A 132 -7.52 31.83 -0.56
N GLY A 133 -8.52 32.19 -1.37
CA GLY A 133 -9.90 32.38 -0.87
C GLY A 133 -10.49 31.10 -0.26
N SER A 134 -10.25 29.94 -0.88
CA SER A 134 -10.67 28.64 -0.32
C SER A 134 -9.83 28.22 0.88
N PHE A 135 -8.55 28.60 0.93
CA PHE A 135 -7.73 28.40 2.12
C PHE A 135 -8.23 29.24 3.31
N GLU A 136 -8.57 30.51 3.11
CA GLU A 136 -9.16 31.36 4.14
C GLU A 136 -10.53 30.84 4.61
N ALA A 137 -11.35 30.33 3.69
CA ALA A 137 -12.59 29.66 4.06
C ALA A 137 -12.33 28.42 4.92
N MET A 138 -11.36 27.59 4.56
CA MET A 138 -10.91 26.46 5.37
C MET A 138 -10.41 26.92 6.76
N LEU A 139 -9.68 28.03 6.86
CA LEU A 139 -9.21 28.56 8.16
C LEU A 139 -10.36 28.97 9.08
N ARG A 140 -11.50 29.42 8.54
CA ARG A 140 -12.70 29.71 9.35
C ARG A 140 -13.27 28.44 9.99
N ASP A 141 -13.29 27.32 9.27
CA ASP A 141 -13.69 26.01 9.83
C ASP A 141 -12.75 25.59 10.96
N PHE A 142 -11.44 25.76 10.77
CA PHE A 142 -10.44 25.49 11.81
C PHE A 142 -10.59 26.41 13.02
N ALA A 143 -10.92 27.68 12.83
CA ALA A 143 -11.14 28.62 13.93
C ALA A 143 -12.32 28.21 14.82
N GLN A 144 -13.39 27.64 14.23
CA GLN A 144 -14.55 27.15 14.98
C GLN A 144 -14.26 25.89 15.80
N HIS A 145 -13.49 24.95 15.25
CA HIS A 145 -13.25 23.65 15.88
C HIS A 145 -11.98 23.62 16.75
N GLN A 146 -10.95 24.37 16.35
CA GLN A 146 -9.62 24.39 16.96
C GLN A 146 -9.02 25.81 16.97
N PRO A 147 -9.61 26.75 17.74
CA PRO A 147 -9.17 28.15 17.77
C PRO A 147 -7.70 28.31 18.17
N GLU A 148 -7.17 27.41 19.02
CA GLU A 148 -5.75 27.41 19.45
C GLU A 148 -4.75 27.27 18.29
N LEU A 149 -5.13 26.63 17.17
CA LEU A 149 -4.23 26.45 16.03
C LEU A 149 -4.14 27.69 15.16
N VAL A 150 -5.26 28.38 15.00
CA VAL A 150 -5.35 29.62 14.22
C VAL A 150 -4.74 30.77 15.03
N ALA A 151 -5.02 30.86 16.33
CA ALA A 151 -4.56 31.94 17.20
C ALA A 151 -3.04 31.92 17.48
N ASN A 152 -2.42 30.74 17.59
CA ASN A 152 -1.00 30.62 17.97
C ASN A 152 -0.01 30.78 16.79
N GLY A 153 -0.45 31.32 15.65
CA GLY A 153 0.42 31.51 14.48
C GLY A 153 1.02 30.20 13.92
N LYS A 154 0.41 29.04 14.22
CA LYS A 154 0.85 27.76 13.69
C LYS A 154 0.53 27.72 12.20
N LYS A 155 1.54 27.38 11.39
CA LYS A 155 1.40 27.32 9.93
C LYS A 155 0.59 26.08 9.54
N ILE A 156 -0.66 26.27 9.15
CA ILE A 156 -1.48 25.25 8.50
C ILE A 156 -1.02 25.12 7.04
N PRO A 157 -0.75 23.90 6.53
CA PRO A 157 -0.33 23.73 5.14
C PRO A 157 -1.39 24.17 4.14
N LEU A 158 -0.98 24.94 3.12
CA LEU A 158 -1.85 25.38 2.02
C LEU A 158 -2.42 24.20 1.22
N ASP A 159 -1.65 23.12 1.07
CA ASP A 159 -2.07 21.93 0.34
C ASP A 159 -3.29 21.24 0.97
N TRP A 160 -3.60 21.48 2.25
CA TRP A 160 -4.81 20.93 2.89
C TRP A 160 -6.11 21.48 2.32
N THR A 161 -6.05 22.61 1.62
CA THR A 161 -7.18 23.20 0.88
C THR A 161 -7.81 22.18 -0.07
N ILE A 162 -7.04 21.21 -0.59
CA ILE A 162 -7.61 20.15 -1.44
C ILE A 162 -8.64 19.29 -0.70
N TYR A 163 -8.42 18.98 0.57
CA TYR A 163 -9.34 18.15 1.36
C TYR A 163 -10.58 18.93 1.77
N TYR A 164 -10.41 20.21 2.08
CA TYR A 164 -11.53 21.13 2.28
C TYR A 164 -12.40 21.20 1.03
N LEU A 165 -11.80 21.43 -0.15
CA LEU A 165 -12.50 21.49 -1.43
C LEU A 165 -13.25 20.19 -1.74
N ARG A 166 -12.68 19.02 -1.40
CA ARG A 166 -13.37 17.73 -1.54
C ARG A 166 -14.65 17.63 -0.72
N LYS A 167 -14.68 18.20 0.49
CA LYS A 167 -15.88 18.23 1.34
C LYS A 167 -16.85 19.30 0.85
N LYS A 168 -16.36 20.52 0.60
CA LYS A 168 -17.16 21.66 0.11
C LYS A 168 -17.92 21.32 -1.17
N ALA A 169 -17.27 20.67 -2.14
CA ALA A 169 -17.86 20.30 -3.43
C ALA A 169 -19.06 19.32 -3.33
N LEU A 170 -19.30 18.70 -2.18
CA LEU A 170 -20.47 17.83 -1.96
C LEU A 170 -21.76 18.63 -1.73
N THR A 171 -21.65 19.86 -1.25
CA THR A 171 -22.79 20.67 -0.80
C THR A 171 -22.84 22.05 -1.46
N GLU A 172 -21.69 22.56 -1.92
CA GLU A 172 -21.54 23.91 -2.45
C GLU A 172 -20.83 23.91 -3.80
N LYS A 173 -21.11 24.95 -4.59
CA LYS A 173 -20.40 25.20 -5.85
C LYS A 173 -18.94 25.58 -5.56
N ILE A 174 -18.04 25.07 -6.39
CA ILE A 174 -16.60 25.41 -6.41
C ILE A 174 -16.22 26.02 -7.76
N GLU A 175 -15.08 26.70 -7.80
CA GLU A 175 -14.59 27.33 -9.02
C GLU A 175 -14.05 26.30 -10.03
N LYS A 176 -14.05 26.65 -11.31
CA LYS A 176 -13.62 25.74 -12.40
C LYS A 176 -12.17 25.27 -12.24
N GLU A 177 -11.29 26.14 -11.76
CA GLU A 177 -9.87 25.87 -11.53
C GLU A 177 -9.65 25.00 -10.29
N GLU A 178 -10.50 25.17 -9.26
CA GLU A 178 -10.53 24.31 -8.07
C GLU A 178 -10.98 22.89 -8.44
N LEU A 179 -11.99 22.79 -9.30
CA LEU A 179 -12.46 21.52 -9.85
C LEU A 179 -11.38 20.84 -10.69
N ALA A 180 -10.65 21.58 -11.53
CA ALA A 180 -9.50 21.04 -12.26
C ALA A 180 -8.42 20.49 -11.31
N TRP A 181 -8.12 21.21 -10.24
CA TRP A 181 -7.17 20.76 -9.21
C TRP A 181 -7.62 19.45 -8.55
N LEU A 182 -8.89 19.36 -8.15
CA LEU A 182 -9.49 18.16 -7.56
C LEU A 182 -9.45 16.95 -8.50
N LEU A 183 -9.83 17.12 -9.76
CA LEU A 183 -9.85 16.04 -10.75
C LEU A 183 -8.44 15.52 -11.05
N LEU A 184 -7.45 16.41 -11.17
CA LEU A 184 -6.06 16.01 -11.33
C LEU A 184 -5.50 15.32 -10.07
N HIS A 185 -5.89 15.80 -8.89
CA HIS A 185 -5.54 15.13 -7.64
C HIS A 185 -6.11 13.70 -7.58
N PHE A 186 -7.36 13.50 -8.00
CA PHE A 186 -7.94 12.15 -8.13
C PHE A 186 -7.26 11.31 -9.21
N ASN A 187 -6.85 11.89 -10.34
CA ASN A 187 -6.13 11.17 -11.38
C ASN A 187 -4.79 10.60 -10.87
N GLN A 188 -4.05 11.41 -10.11
CA GLN A 188 -2.78 11.03 -9.49
C GLN A 188 -3.01 10.04 -8.34
N LYS A 189 -4.02 10.29 -7.51
CA LYS A 189 -4.27 9.56 -6.26
C LYS A 189 -5.60 8.82 -6.33
N ARG A 190 -5.71 7.99 -7.36
CA ARG A 190 -6.95 7.30 -7.73
C ARG A 190 -7.25 6.03 -6.93
N GLY A 191 -6.43 5.69 -5.93
CA GLY A 191 -6.39 4.41 -5.20
C GLY A 191 -6.26 3.15 -6.08
N TYR A 192 -6.28 1.97 -5.49
CA TYR A 192 -6.11 0.68 -6.19
C TYR A 192 -7.46 0.08 -6.57
N ASN A 193 -7.90 -0.26 -7.79
CA ASN A 193 -9.22 -0.93 -7.90
C ASN A 193 -9.07 -2.43 -7.63
N GLN A 194 -9.77 -3.00 -6.63
CA GLN A 194 -9.81 -4.46 -6.47
C GLN A 194 -10.67 -5.03 -7.59
N THR A 195 -10.05 -5.52 -8.65
CA THR A 195 -10.72 -6.23 -9.74
C THR A 195 -11.24 -7.62 -9.34
N ARG A 196 -10.92 -8.10 -8.15
CA ARG A 196 -11.44 -9.34 -7.56
C ARG A 196 -12.28 -8.99 -6.33
N GLY A 197 -13.46 -8.44 -6.60
CA GLY A 197 -14.45 -8.06 -5.61
C GLY A 197 -15.89 -8.26 -6.10
N ASP A 198 -16.08 -9.08 -7.15
CA ASP A 198 -17.37 -9.70 -7.49
C ASP A 198 -17.43 -11.18 -7.02
N GLU A 199 -16.39 -11.66 -6.33
CA GLU A 199 -16.34 -12.97 -5.68
C GLU A 199 -15.39 -12.89 -4.46
N GLU A 200 -15.65 -12.00 -3.51
CA GLU A 200 -15.70 -12.56 -2.16
C GLU A 200 -17.03 -13.32 -2.20
N GLU A 201 -17.00 -14.64 -2.42
CA GLU A 201 -17.95 -15.45 -1.68
C GLU A 201 -17.73 -14.96 -0.24
N GLU A 202 -18.62 -14.10 0.26
CA GLU A 202 -18.82 -14.02 1.70
C GLU A 202 -18.92 -15.49 2.07
N ASP A 203 -17.87 -16.04 2.71
CA ASP A 203 -17.93 -17.39 3.23
C ASP A 203 -19.21 -17.37 4.07
N GLU A 204 -20.34 -17.89 3.58
CA GLU A 204 -21.63 -17.83 4.29
C GLU A 204 -21.48 -18.46 5.69
N ASN A 205 -20.45 -19.30 5.82
CA ASN A 205 -19.96 -19.96 7.00
C ASN A 205 -19.03 -19.09 7.91
N LYS A 206 -18.83 -17.79 7.66
CA LYS A 206 -18.00 -16.90 8.48
C LYS A 206 -18.50 -15.45 8.49
N ARG A 207 -18.66 -14.90 9.69
CA ARG A 207 -18.98 -13.49 9.93
C ARG A 207 -17.80 -12.77 10.54
N VAL A 208 -17.30 -11.73 9.87
CA VAL A 208 -16.17 -10.92 10.34
C VAL A 208 -16.68 -9.58 10.88
N GLU A 209 -16.48 -9.32 12.18
CA GLU A 209 -16.97 -8.10 12.85
C GLU A 209 -15.85 -7.35 13.57
N TYR A 210 -15.99 -6.02 13.64
CA TYR A 210 -15.02 -5.14 14.31
C TYR A 210 -15.59 -4.60 15.61
N HIS A 211 -14.88 -4.89 16.68
CA HIS A 211 -15.25 -4.51 18.04
C HIS A 211 -14.11 -3.72 18.69
N ALA A 212 -14.43 -2.50 19.16
CA ALA A 212 -13.54 -1.73 20.01
C ALA A 212 -13.88 -2.06 21.46
N LEU A 213 -13.07 -2.92 22.09
CA LEU A 213 -13.36 -3.49 23.40
C LEU A 213 -12.39 -2.99 24.45
N ARG A 214 -12.91 -2.62 25.62
CA ARG A 214 -12.09 -2.29 26.78
C ARG A 214 -11.50 -3.55 27.41
N VAL A 215 -10.19 -3.50 27.69
CA VAL A 215 -9.48 -4.56 28.40
C VAL A 215 -9.72 -4.39 29.90
N MET A 216 -10.37 -5.38 30.50
CA MET A 216 -10.68 -5.43 31.93
C MET A 216 -9.52 -5.97 32.76
N GLY A 217 -8.75 -6.91 32.21
CA GLY A 217 -7.61 -7.52 32.90
C GLY A 217 -6.71 -8.31 31.96
N VAL A 218 -5.47 -8.52 32.39
CA VAL A 218 -4.50 -9.35 31.68
C VAL A 218 -3.93 -10.36 32.66
N GLU A 219 -4.14 -11.64 32.38
CA GLU A 219 -3.60 -12.75 33.15
C GLU A 219 -2.40 -13.35 32.43
N THR A 220 -1.32 -13.59 33.18
CA THR A 220 -0.14 -14.27 32.65
C THR A 220 -0.33 -15.76 32.85
N THR A 221 -0.13 -16.55 31.80
CA THR A 221 -0.09 -18.01 31.93
C THR A 221 1.35 -18.48 32.08
N ASN A 222 1.57 -19.61 32.74
CA ASN A 222 2.90 -20.19 32.94
C ASN A 222 3.50 -20.81 31.66
N GLU A 223 2.80 -20.71 30.53
CA GLU A 223 3.22 -21.26 29.24
C GLU A 223 4.13 -20.26 28.49
N LYS A 224 5.24 -20.77 27.94
CA LYS A 224 6.18 -19.98 27.13
C LYS A 224 6.28 -20.56 25.72
N ARG A 225 6.38 -19.68 24.72
CA ARG A 225 6.66 -20.03 23.33
C ARG A 225 7.99 -19.38 22.95
N GLY A 226 9.09 -20.12 23.11
CA GLY A 226 10.43 -19.56 22.95
C GLY A 226 10.73 -18.49 24.03
N SER A 227 11.06 -17.27 23.61
CA SER A 227 11.28 -16.12 24.51
C SER A 227 9.99 -15.36 24.87
N ASP A 228 8.84 -15.75 24.32
CA ASP A 228 7.57 -15.05 24.50
C ASP A 228 6.70 -15.75 25.57
N THR A 229 5.99 -14.96 26.38
CA THR A 229 5.05 -15.47 27.41
C THR A 229 3.61 -15.37 26.91
N TRP A 230 2.78 -16.35 27.24
CA TRP A 230 1.35 -16.35 26.90
C TRP A 230 0.53 -15.51 27.90
N TYR A 231 -0.32 -14.65 27.37
CA TYR A 231 -1.25 -13.80 28.11
C TYR A 231 -2.70 -14.08 27.70
N ASN A 232 -3.60 -14.11 28.67
CA ASN A 232 -5.05 -14.11 28.50
C ASN A 232 -5.58 -12.70 28.82
N VAL A 233 -6.10 -12.03 27.81
CA VAL A 233 -6.65 -10.67 27.91
C VAL A 233 -8.16 -10.77 28.05
N HIS A 234 -8.69 -10.35 29.19
CA HIS A 234 -10.12 -10.33 29.49
C HIS A 234 -10.74 -9.03 28.99
N LEU A 235 -11.76 -9.14 28.15
CA LEU A 235 -12.46 -8.02 27.52
C LEU A 235 -13.79 -7.73 28.23
N GLU A 236 -14.30 -6.51 28.10
CA GLU A 236 -15.52 -6.05 28.81
C GLU A 236 -16.79 -6.85 28.50
N ASN A 237 -16.84 -7.52 27.34
CA ASN A 237 -17.95 -8.37 26.93
C ASN A 237 -17.78 -9.84 27.35
N GLY A 238 -16.81 -10.14 28.21
CA GLY A 238 -16.52 -11.49 28.72
C GLY A 238 -15.70 -12.35 27.76
N TRP A 239 -15.23 -11.82 26.63
CA TRP A 239 -14.35 -12.56 25.71
C TRP A 239 -12.91 -12.58 26.22
N ILE A 240 -12.22 -13.69 25.93
CA ILE A 240 -10.81 -13.88 26.29
C ILE A 240 -9.98 -13.90 25.01
N TYR A 241 -9.06 -12.93 24.88
CA TYR A 241 -8.10 -12.87 23.79
C TYR A 241 -6.74 -13.40 24.24
N ARG A 242 -6.30 -14.51 23.65
CA ARG A 242 -5.05 -15.18 23.99
C ARG A 242 -3.92 -14.77 23.03
N ARG A 243 -2.81 -14.24 23.56
CA ARG A 243 -1.66 -13.76 22.76
C ARG A 243 -0.32 -14.00 23.43
N THR A 244 0.73 -14.21 22.62
CA THR A 244 2.13 -14.20 23.08
C THR A 244 2.75 -12.81 23.00
N SER A 245 3.55 -12.44 23.99
CA SER A 245 4.34 -11.21 23.99
C SER A 245 5.69 -11.40 24.67
N ARG A 246 6.73 -10.72 24.17
CA ARG A 246 8.05 -10.61 24.81
C ARG A 246 8.05 -9.65 25.99
N LEU A 247 7.24 -8.60 25.90
CA LEU A 247 7.13 -7.55 26.91
C LEU A 247 5.85 -7.73 27.73
N PRO A 248 5.85 -7.34 29.02
CA PRO A 248 4.64 -7.32 29.84
C PRO A 248 3.51 -6.53 29.16
N LEU A 249 2.34 -7.16 29.06
CA LEU A 249 1.21 -6.61 28.34
C LEU A 249 0.38 -5.68 29.25
N ASN A 250 0.77 -4.41 29.33
CA ASN A 250 0.10 -3.40 30.16
C ASN A 250 -1.14 -2.82 29.46
N TRP A 251 -2.12 -3.65 29.12
CA TRP A 251 -3.33 -3.23 28.39
C TRP A 251 -4.52 -2.94 29.28
N THR A 252 -4.47 -3.31 30.55
CA THR A 252 -5.54 -3.10 31.53
C THR A 252 -6.06 -1.66 31.49
N GLY A 253 -7.35 -1.49 31.30
CA GLY A 253 -8.02 -0.19 31.22
C GLY A 253 -7.98 0.51 29.86
N GLN A 254 -7.27 -0.03 28.86
CA GLN A 254 -7.23 0.52 27.50
C GLN A 254 -8.31 -0.09 26.61
N THR A 255 -8.89 0.71 25.72
CA THR A 255 -9.72 0.21 24.61
C THR A 255 -8.83 -0.24 23.47
N LYS A 256 -9.04 -1.46 22.98
CA LYS A 256 -8.31 -2.06 21.86
C LYS A 256 -9.29 -2.52 20.79
N ASP A 257 -8.87 -2.42 19.53
CA ASP A 257 -9.67 -2.88 18.40
C ASP A 257 -9.39 -4.36 18.13
N PHE A 258 -10.45 -5.12 17.88
CA PHE A 258 -10.39 -6.55 17.58
C PHE A 258 -11.20 -6.86 16.32
N ILE A 259 -10.62 -7.71 15.48
CA ILE A 259 -11.34 -8.39 14.39
C ILE A 259 -11.80 -9.73 14.95
N VAL A 260 -13.12 -9.95 14.93
CA VAL A 260 -13.75 -11.16 15.43
C VAL A 260 -14.32 -11.92 14.25
N THR A 261 -13.76 -13.09 13.97
CA THR A 261 -14.30 -14.00 12.96
C THR A 261 -15.11 -15.06 13.68
N THR A 262 -16.43 -15.01 13.51
CA THR A 262 -17.39 -15.99 14.02
C THR A 262 -17.66 -17.01 12.92
N GLU A 263 -17.44 -18.29 13.17
CA GLU A 263 -17.81 -19.32 12.20
C GLU A 263 -19.32 -19.59 12.27
N LEU A 264 -19.99 -19.58 11.12
CA LEU A 264 -21.40 -19.88 10.94
C LEU A 264 -21.57 -21.29 10.36
N ASN A 265 -22.72 -21.89 10.65
CA ASN A 265 -23.23 -23.09 10.00
C ASN A 265 -23.93 -22.71 8.68
N PRO A 266 -24.19 -23.69 7.78
CA PRO A 266 -24.94 -23.46 6.55
C PRO A 266 -26.37 -22.93 6.75
N ASP A 267 -26.91 -23.00 7.98
CA ASP A 267 -28.22 -22.47 8.37
C ASP A 267 -28.15 -21.02 8.93
N GLY A 268 -26.97 -20.40 8.93
CA GLY A 268 -26.72 -19.06 9.48
C GLY A 268 -26.57 -19.00 11.00
N SER A 269 -26.67 -20.14 11.71
CA SER A 269 -26.44 -20.20 13.16
C SER A 269 -24.95 -20.21 13.50
N VAL A 270 -24.57 -19.71 14.67
CA VAL A 270 -23.16 -19.68 15.11
C VAL A 270 -22.68 -21.09 15.46
N LYS A 271 -21.55 -21.53 14.88
CA LYS A 271 -20.91 -22.80 15.25
C LYS A 271 -20.49 -22.75 16.70
N LYS A 272 -20.89 -23.75 17.48
CA LYS A 272 -20.44 -23.92 18.87
C LYS A 272 -19.18 -24.78 18.91
N GLY A 273 -18.23 -24.38 19.75
CA GLY A 273 -17.03 -25.15 20.05
C GLY A 273 -17.34 -26.36 20.93
N LYS A 274 -16.32 -27.18 21.21
CA LYS A 274 -16.43 -28.35 22.09
C LYS A 274 -16.88 -28.00 23.51
N ASP A 275 -16.65 -26.76 23.94
CA ASP A 275 -16.96 -26.26 25.28
C ASP A 275 -18.33 -25.57 25.36
N GLY A 276 -19.14 -25.63 24.29
CA GLY A 276 -20.47 -25.00 24.22
C GLY A 276 -20.45 -23.48 23.99
N SER A 277 -19.28 -22.84 23.96
CA SER A 277 -19.08 -21.45 23.59
C SER A 277 -19.07 -21.25 22.08
N ASP A 278 -19.42 -20.05 21.63
CA ASP A 278 -19.40 -19.69 20.21
C ASP A 278 -17.98 -19.78 19.64
N LYS A 279 -17.81 -20.48 18.51
CA LYS A 279 -16.53 -20.66 17.85
C LYS A 279 -16.11 -19.35 17.17
N ARG A 280 -15.39 -18.54 17.92
CA ARG A 280 -14.90 -17.22 17.53
C ARG A 280 -13.39 -17.17 17.61
N SER A 281 -12.76 -16.57 16.60
CA SER A 281 -11.35 -16.19 16.66
C SER A 281 -11.22 -14.67 16.74
N LEU A 282 -10.42 -14.21 17.71
CA LEU A 282 -10.09 -12.80 17.89
C LEU A 282 -8.68 -12.54 17.37
N ARG A 283 -8.52 -11.54 16.52
CA ARG A 283 -7.21 -11.05 16.07
C ARG A 283 -7.14 -9.55 16.29
N VAL A 284 -6.01 -9.06 16.79
CA VAL A 284 -5.73 -7.63 16.77
C VAL A 284 -5.39 -7.25 15.33
N PRO A 285 -6.07 -6.28 14.71
CA PRO A 285 -5.75 -5.83 13.36
C PRO A 285 -4.26 -5.52 13.24
N GLU A 286 -3.61 -6.08 12.21
CA GLU A 286 -2.30 -5.57 11.81
C GLU A 286 -2.54 -4.24 11.12
N GLU A 287 -1.96 -3.19 11.70
CA GLU A 287 -1.97 -1.80 11.23
C GLU A 287 -3.24 -1.32 10.50
N ASN A 288 -4.20 -0.72 11.22
CA ASN A 288 -5.27 0.23 10.83
C ASN A 288 -6.13 0.07 9.54
N GLU A 289 -5.84 -0.84 8.61
CA GLU A 289 -6.42 -0.86 7.25
C GLU A 289 -7.93 -1.11 7.28
N LYS A 290 -8.37 -2.13 8.02
CA LYS A 290 -9.79 -2.53 8.05
C LYS A 290 -10.64 -1.77 9.07
N LYS A 291 -10.00 -1.06 10.01
CA LYS A 291 -10.70 -0.20 10.98
C LYS A 291 -11.25 1.05 10.30
N THR A 292 -10.39 1.71 9.53
CA THR A 292 -10.73 2.98 8.86
C THR A 292 -11.89 2.79 7.89
N GLU A 293 -11.95 1.64 7.20
CA GLU A 293 -13.06 1.28 6.32
C GLU A 293 -14.39 1.18 7.07
N ASN A 294 -14.43 0.44 8.18
CA ASN A 294 -15.63 0.33 9.01
C ASN A 294 -16.04 1.67 9.62
N ASP A 295 -15.07 2.49 10.04
CA ASP A 295 -15.36 3.83 10.57
C ASP A 295 -15.98 4.73 9.48
N ILE A 296 -15.49 4.67 8.24
CA ILE A 296 -16.07 5.38 7.11
C ILE A 296 -17.49 4.89 6.82
N GLN A 297 -17.70 3.57 6.71
CA GLN A 297 -19.02 2.98 6.45
C GLN A 297 -20.03 3.35 7.55
N ARG A 298 -19.65 3.18 8.83
CA ARG A 298 -20.48 3.55 9.99
C ARG A 298 -20.78 5.05 10.02
N SER A 299 -19.85 5.89 9.59
CA SER A 299 -20.05 7.34 9.57
C SER A 299 -21.03 7.81 8.49
N GLY A 300 -21.28 6.99 7.46
CA GLY A 300 -22.08 7.37 6.28
C GLY A 300 -21.45 8.50 5.44
N LYS A 301 -20.19 8.87 5.71
CA LYS A 301 -19.49 9.97 5.03
C LYS A 301 -18.70 9.44 3.83
N THR A 302 -18.53 10.29 2.83
CA THR A 302 -17.57 10.01 1.76
C THR A 302 -16.14 10.07 2.30
N VAL A 303 -15.22 9.34 1.66
CA VAL A 303 -13.79 9.32 2.04
C VAL A 303 -13.21 10.73 2.14
N GLY A 304 -13.57 11.63 1.22
CA GLY A 304 -13.08 13.02 1.23
C GLY A 304 -13.54 13.80 2.46
N ALA A 305 -14.82 13.68 2.81
CA ALA A 305 -15.40 14.33 3.99
C ALA A 305 -14.82 13.74 5.28
N TYR A 306 -14.69 12.42 5.35
CA TYR A 306 -14.10 11.73 6.51
C TYR A 306 -12.68 12.19 6.79
N ILE A 307 -11.83 12.28 5.75
CA ILE A 307 -10.45 12.75 5.89
C ILE A 307 -10.43 14.18 6.42
N TYR A 308 -11.20 15.08 5.83
CA TYR A 308 -11.21 16.48 6.25
C TYR A 308 -11.74 16.65 7.69
N ASP A 309 -12.80 15.92 8.06
CA ASP A 309 -13.33 15.93 9.43
C ASP A 309 -12.32 15.39 10.44
N ALA A 310 -11.53 14.37 10.07
CA ALA A 310 -10.43 13.89 10.90
C ALA A 310 -9.34 14.96 11.09
N LEU A 311 -9.04 15.77 10.06
CA LEU A 311 -8.13 16.91 10.18
C LEU A 311 -8.68 17.95 11.17
N LEU A 312 -9.97 18.27 11.08
CA LEU A 312 -10.63 19.19 12.02
C LEU A 312 -10.64 18.64 13.46
N ALA A 313 -10.75 17.33 13.65
CA ALA A 313 -10.86 16.73 14.98
C ALA A 313 -9.50 16.52 15.69
N LYS A 314 -8.44 16.12 14.97
CA LYS A 314 -7.13 15.74 15.56
C LYS A 314 -5.93 16.35 14.84
N CYS A 315 -5.80 17.67 14.82
CA CYS A 315 -4.67 18.33 14.17
C CYS A 315 -3.41 18.49 15.09
N ARG A 316 -3.48 18.17 16.39
CA ARG A 316 -2.36 18.39 17.35
C ARG A 316 -1.06 17.65 16.98
N SER A 317 -1.12 16.51 16.29
CA SER A 317 0.06 15.75 15.84
C SER A 317 0.63 16.21 14.49
N ALA A 318 -0.15 16.94 13.69
CA ALA A 318 0.15 17.27 12.30
C ALA A 318 1.03 18.52 12.12
N CYS A 319 0.99 19.46 13.06
CA CYS A 319 1.66 20.77 12.94
C CYS A 319 3.15 20.77 13.32
N LYS A 320 3.79 19.61 13.56
CA LYS A 320 5.24 19.56 13.86
C LYS A 320 6.08 19.65 12.57
N ALA A 321 6.38 20.90 12.21
CA ALA A 321 7.53 21.35 11.42
C ALA A 321 7.85 20.58 10.11
N GLY A 322 7.30 21.05 9.00
CA GLY A 322 7.92 20.95 7.66
C GLY A 322 8.09 19.56 7.06
N LYS A 323 7.66 18.50 7.75
CA LYS A 323 7.49 17.16 7.21
C LYS A 323 5.99 17.00 6.98
N GLY A 324 5.59 16.69 5.75
CA GLY A 324 4.19 16.36 5.44
C GLY A 324 3.66 15.39 6.50
N ASP A 325 2.50 15.71 7.05
CA ASP A 325 1.98 15.01 8.21
C ASP A 325 1.89 13.51 7.91
N PRO A 326 2.67 12.66 8.60
CA PRO A 326 2.56 11.22 8.47
C PRO A 326 1.20 10.70 8.94
N ALA A 327 0.26 11.52 9.41
CA ALA A 327 -1.13 11.18 9.70
C ALA A 327 -2.11 11.66 8.62
N VAL A 328 -1.83 12.73 7.86
CA VAL A 328 -2.59 13.11 6.65
C VAL A 328 -2.14 12.26 5.47
N GLU A 329 -0.84 12.13 5.23
CA GLU A 329 -0.33 11.18 4.23
C GLU A 329 -0.64 9.75 4.63
N ARG A 330 -0.76 9.40 5.92
CA ARG A 330 -1.22 8.08 6.38
C ARG A 330 -2.72 7.93 6.34
N SER A 331 -3.56 8.86 6.79
CA SER A 331 -5.02 8.77 6.57
C SER A 331 -5.36 8.75 5.08
N TYR A 332 -4.56 9.44 4.26
CA TYR A 332 -4.66 9.40 2.81
C TYR A 332 -4.10 8.09 2.23
N ARG A 333 -2.94 7.59 2.69
CA ARG A 333 -2.35 6.30 2.30
C ARG A 333 -3.25 5.15 2.76
N ASP A 334 -3.81 5.18 3.95
CA ASP A 334 -4.83 4.31 4.54
C ASP A 334 -6.14 4.39 3.72
N SER A 335 -6.54 5.58 3.25
CA SER A 335 -7.64 5.73 2.27
C SER A 335 -7.29 5.27 0.85
N LEU A 336 -6.01 5.09 0.54
CA LEU A 336 -5.54 4.45 -0.70
C LEU A 336 -5.39 2.93 -0.50
N HIS A 337 -5.08 2.48 0.73
CA HIS A 337 -5.16 1.10 1.25
C HIS A 337 -6.61 0.62 1.42
N TYR A 338 -7.60 1.52 1.29
CA TYR A 338 -9.03 1.24 1.00
C TYR A 338 -9.23 0.12 -0.03
N ARG A 339 -8.20 -0.21 -0.82
CA ARG A 339 -8.26 -1.31 -1.76
C ARG A 339 -7.06 -2.26 -1.73
N GLN A 340 -6.18 -2.23 -0.73
CA GLN A 340 -4.95 -3.05 -0.72
C GLN A 340 -4.97 -4.27 0.23
N ALA A 341 -5.99 -4.45 1.08
CA ALA A 341 -5.92 -5.43 2.17
C ALA A 341 -6.55 -6.81 1.87
N VAL A 342 -6.01 -7.56 0.90
CA VAL A 342 -6.18 -9.03 0.85
C VAL A 342 -4.87 -9.72 0.41
N TRP A 343 -4.16 -10.22 1.44
CA TRP A 343 -3.03 -11.18 1.52
C TRP A 343 -1.56 -10.72 1.58
N HIS A 344 -0.89 -11.48 2.46
CA HIS A 344 0.29 -11.26 3.29
C HIS A 344 1.63 -11.71 2.68
N ASP A 345 2.69 -11.20 3.31
CA ASP A 345 3.98 -11.83 3.63
C ASP A 345 4.66 -12.74 2.61
N GLY A 346 5.74 -12.21 2.04
CA GLY A 346 6.92 -12.96 1.61
C GLY A 346 8.15 -12.25 2.14
N ASP A 347 8.86 -12.92 3.04
CA ASP A 347 10.09 -12.58 3.74
C ASP A 347 11.02 -11.54 3.08
N LEU A 348 11.39 -10.51 3.85
CA LEU A 348 12.61 -9.73 3.65
C LEU A 348 13.40 -9.67 4.97
N PRO A 349 14.64 -10.21 5.04
CA PRO A 349 15.48 -10.06 6.21
C PRO A 349 16.06 -8.64 6.26
N GLY A 350 16.05 -8.05 7.45
CA GLY A 350 16.47 -6.68 7.68
C GLY A 350 17.98 -6.46 7.55
N GLN A 351 18.35 -5.21 7.26
CA GLN A 351 19.54 -4.56 7.80
C GLN A 351 19.33 -3.04 7.87
N GLY A 352 19.82 -2.44 8.97
CA GLY A 352 20.66 -1.26 8.86
C GLY A 352 19.99 0.11 8.92
N SER A 353 19.85 0.62 10.14
CA SER A 353 19.77 2.06 10.44
C SER A 353 20.89 2.87 9.75
N GLY A 354 20.51 3.92 9.01
CA GLY A 354 21.46 4.90 8.48
C GLY A 354 20.79 6.16 7.95
N LYS A 355 20.89 7.26 8.69
CA LYS A 355 20.50 8.62 8.25
C LYS A 355 21.37 9.09 7.07
N ARG A 356 20.76 9.70 6.03
CA ARG A 356 21.17 10.91 5.25
C ARG A 356 20.24 11.02 4.02
N SER A 357 19.43 12.08 3.90
CA SER A 357 19.71 13.30 3.12
C SER A 357 20.28 13.02 1.72
N CYS A 358 19.52 13.35 0.66
CA CYS A 358 19.91 14.29 -0.40
C CYS A 358 18.87 14.30 -1.53
N TYR A 359 18.28 15.47 -1.77
CA TYR A 359 17.79 15.92 -3.07
C TYR A 359 19.01 16.12 -3.99
N GLY A 360 18.91 15.83 -5.29
CA GLY A 360 19.85 16.32 -6.29
C GLY A 360 20.13 15.37 -7.45
N SER A 361 19.55 15.67 -8.61
CA SER A 361 20.18 15.68 -9.93
C SER A 361 21.33 14.69 -10.21
N ALA A 362 21.06 13.66 -11.03
CA ALA A 362 21.97 13.23 -12.11
C ALA A 362 21.34 12.06 -12.90
N ALA A 363 20.65 12.38 -13.99
CA ALA A 363 20.37 11.43 -15.06
C ALA A 363 20.72 12.10 -16.39
N ARG A 364 22.02 12.22 -16.66
CA ARG A 364 22.59 12.46 -17.99
C ARG A 364 23.78 11.50 -18.15
N ASP A 365 23.95 11.04 -19.37
CA ASP A 365 25.09 10.26 -19.91
C ASP A 365 24.92 8.74 -20.06
N VAL A 366 24.07 8.35 -21.03
CA VAL A 366 24.36 7.21 -21.90
C VAL A 366 23.99 7.59 -23.33
N LEU A 367 24.89 8.27 -24.06
CA LEU A 367 24.81 8.45 -25.52
C LEU A 367 26.14 9.01 -26.11
N LYS A 368 27.18 8.17 -26.21
CA LYS A 368 28.24 8.32 -27.23
C LYS A 368 28.65 6.91 -27.69
N ARG A 369 28.03 6.44 -28.77
CA ARG A 369 28.54 6.42 -30.15
C ARG A 369 29.63 5.37 -30.38
N LYS A 370 29.20 4.31 -31.09
CA LYS A 370 29.99 3.48 -31.99
C LYS A 370 31.01 4.32 -32.77
N LYS A 371 32.28 3.95 -32.68
CA LYS A 371 33.15 3.66 -33.82
C LYS A 371 34.11 2.57 -33.40
#